data_AF-A0A382TSM8-F1
#
_entry.id   AF-A0A382TSM8-F1
#
_cell.length_a   1.000
_cell.length_b   1.000
_cell.length_c   1.000
_cell.angle_alpha   90.00
_cell.angle_beta   90.00
_cell.angle_gamma   90.00
#
_symmetry.space_group_name_H-M   'P 1'
#
loop_
_entity.id
_entity.type
_entity.pdbx_description
1 polymer ?
#
loop_
_entity_poly.entity_id
_entity_poly.type
_entity_poly.pdbx_seq_one_letter_code
_entity_poly.pdbx_strand_id
1 'polypeptide(L)' 'HRPRAGDEQTIAEIIYWERPEGGRVFHTGSIATAWAMYYDESLTNLVRNILHHFKVKPKK' A
#
# COMPACT_ATOMS: atom_id res chain seq x y z
N HIS A 1 2.01 -10.81 22.30
CA HIS A 1 1.08 -10.39 21.23
C HIS A 1 -0.08 -11.38 21.23
N ARG A 2 -1.32 -10.95 21.52
CA ARG A 2 -2.49 -11.86 21.50
C ARG A 2 -2.99 -11.98 20.05
N PRO A 3 -3.32 -13.18 19.55
CA PRO A 3 -3.92 -13.32 18.23
C PRO A 3 -5.29 -12.62 18.20
N ARG A 4 -5.55 -11.88 17.14
CA ARG A 4 -6.88 -11.30 16.90
C ARG A 4 -7.76 -12.42 16.34
N ALA A 5 -8.95 -12.61 16.92
CA ALA A 5 -9.96 -13.55 16.47
C ALA A 5 -11.17 -12.75 15.96
N GLY A 6 -11.44 -12.88 14.67
CA GLY A 6 -12.66 -12.50 13.99
C GLY A 6 -12.85 -13.51 12.86
N ASP A 7 -14.10 -13.78 12.46
CA ASP A 7 -14.40 -14.76 11.41
C ASP A 7 -13.91 -14.30 10.01
N GLU A 8 -13.49 -13.03 9.90
CA GLU A 8 -12.76 -12.51 8.74
C GLU A 8 -11.27 -12.89 8.84
N GLN A 9 -10.84 -13.78 7.95
CA GLN A 9 -9.41 -14.14 7.82
C GLN A 9 -8.55 -12.99 7.27
N THR A 10 -9.18 -11.96 6.69
CA THR A 10 -8.50 -10.84 6.05
C THR A 10 -8.28 -9.70 7.04
N ILE A 11 -7.03 -9.48 7.44
CA ILE A 11 -6.66 -8.40 8.37
C ILE A 11 -6.29 -7.07 7.67
N ALA A 12 -6.00 -7.11 6.36
CA ALA A 12 -5.71 -5.96 5.51
C ALA A 12 -5.74 -6.36 4.03
N GLU A 13 -6.11 -5.44 3.15
CA GLU A 13 -6.07 -5.62 1.69
C GLU A 13 -5.27 -4.50 1.02
N ILE A 14 -4.51 -4.86 0.00
CA ILE A 14 -3.85 -3.90 -0.89
C ILE A 14 -4.76 -3.71 -2.11
N ILE A 15 -5.27 -2.51 -2.28
CA ILE A 15 -6.22 -2.17 -3.35
C ILE A 15 -5.68 -1.03 -4.23
N TYR A 16 -6.07 -1.08 -5.50
CA TYR A 16 -5.81 -0.05 -6.50
C TYR A 16 -7.07 0.19 -7.31
N TRP A 17 -7.44 1.44 -7.54
CA TRP A 17 -8.57 1.79 -8.40
C TRP A 17 -8.42 3.15 -9.07
N GLU A 18 -9.21 3.35 -10.11
CA GLU A 18 -9.32 4.61 -10.83
C GLU A 18 -10.67 5.25 -10.51
N ARG A 19 -10.68 6.57 -10.26
CA ARG A 19 -11.92 7.30 -9.96
C ARG A 19 -12.65 7.65 -11.26
N PRO A 20 -14.00 7.59 -11.29
CA PRO A 20 -14.78 7.98 -12.46
C PRO A 20 -14.48 9.41 -12.97
N GLU A 21 -14.27 10.35 -12.06
CA GLU A 21 -13.92 11.74 -12.33
C GLU A 21 -12.43 11.97 -12.65
N GLY A 22 -11.64 10.90 -12.64
CA GLY A 22 -10.21 10.92 -12.89
C GLY A 22 -9.35 10.86 -11.62
N GLY A 23 -8.11 10.43 -11.83
CA GLY A 23 -7.17 10.14 -10.76
C GLY A 23 -7.20 8.68 -10.33
N ARG A 24 -6.16 8.29 -9.61
CA ARG A 24 -5.88 6.90 -9.23
C ARG A 24 -5.56 6.85 -7.75
N VAL A 25 -5.96 5.77 -7.09
CA VAL A 25 -5.72 5.59 -5.66
C VAL A 25 -5.06 4.23 -5.44
N PHE A 26 -4.07 4.23 -4.56
CA PHE A 26 -3.41 3.04 -4.05
C PHE A 26 -3.52 3.07 -2.52
N HIS A 27 -3.97 1.96 -1.92
CA HIS A 27 -4.15 1.85 -0.48
C HIS A 27 -3.68 0.47 0.00
N THR A 28 -2.86 0.42 1.05
CA THR A 28 -2.24 -0.81 1.57
C THR A 28 -2.99 -1.43 2.74
N GLY A 29 -4.05 -0.81 3.24
CA GLY A 29 -4.90 -1.37 4.28
C GLY A 29 -4.25 -1.51 5.67
N SER A 30 -3.05 -0.97 5.90
CA SER A 30 -2.29 -1.20 7.13
C SER A 30 -1.54 0.02 7.64
N ILE A 31 -1.67 0.29 8.94
CA ILE A 31 -0.89 1.32 9.65
C ILE A 31 0.61 1.01 9.67
N ALA A 32 0.97 -0.29 9.64
CA ALA A 32 2.36 -0.73 9.72
C ALA A 32 3.08 -0.73 8.36
N THR A 33 2.43 -0.29 7.28
CA THR A 33 2.98 -0.32 5.91
C THR A 33 4.37 0.32 5.82
N ALA A 34 4.56 1.50 6.42
CA ALA A 34 5.84 2.20 6.37
C ALA A 34 6.98 1.42 7.05
N TRP A 35 6.66 0.74 8.16
CA TRP A 35 7.62 -0.12 8.85
C TRP A 35 7.89 -1.39 8.03
N ALA A 36 6.86 -2.00 7.45
CA ALA A 36 7.00 -3.17 6.58
C ALA A 36 7.88 -2.87 5.36
N MET A 37 7.79 -1.69 4.74
CA MET A 37 8.66 -1.28 3.65
C MET A 37 10.16 -1.31 4.00
N TYR A 38 10.51 -1.06 5.26
CA TYR A 38 11.92 -1.12 5.69
C TYR A 38 12.50 -2.54 5.61
N TYR A 39 11.67 -3.56 5.84
CA TYR A 39 12.09 -4.96 5.88
C TYR A 39 11.73 -5.75 4.61
N ASP A 40 10.71 -5.31 3.87
CA ASP A 40 10.19 -5.97 2.67
C ASP A 40 10.54 -5.16 1.42
N GLU A 41 11.51 -5.67 0.67
CA GLU A 41 11.98 -5.07 -0.58
C GLU A 41 10.89 -5.06 -1.67
N SER A 42 10.04 -6.10 -1.70
CA SER A 42 8.96 -6.20 -2.70
C SER A 42 7.91 -5.12 -2.47
N LEU A 43 7.53 -4.89 -1.21
CA LEU A 43 6.62 -3.81 -0.85
C LEU A 43 7.23 -2.43 -1.16
N THR A 44 8.52 -2.24 -0.89
CA THR A 44 9.23 -1.00 -1.24
C THR A 44 9.22 -0.75 -2.76
N ASN A 45 9.52 -1.77 -3.56
CA ASN A 45 9.55 -1.64 -5.01
C ASN A 45 8.14 -1.44 -5.60
N LEU A 46 7.11 -2.07 -5.02
CA LEU A 46 5.72 -1.81 -5.38
C LEU A 46 5.37 -0.34 -5.17
N VAL A 47 5.67 0.23 -4.00
CA VAL A 47 5.38 1.64 -3.71
C VAL A 47 6.15 2.58 -4.65
N ARG A 48 7.42 2.28 -4.96
CA ARG A 48 8.20 3.03 -5.97
C ARG A 48 7.53 3.01 -7.34
N ASN A 49 7.05 1.84 -7.78
CA ASN A 49 6.33 1.71 -9.06
C ASN A 49 5.04 2.52 -9.08
N ILE A 50 4.27 2.51 -7.98
CA ILE A 50 3.05 3.32 -7.85
C ILE A 50 3.38 4.81 -7.93
N LEU A 51 4.38 5.30 -7.19
CA LEU A 51 4.78 6.71 -7.22
C LEU A 51 5.25 7.13 -8.63
N HIS A 52 6.03 6.28 -9.30
CA HIS A 52 6.44 6.49 -10.68
C HIS A 52 5.22 6.54 -11.62
N HIS A 53 4.28 5.60 -11.48
CA HIS A 53 3.04 5.56 -12.28
C HIS A 53 2.16 6.79 -12.03
N PHE A 54 2.19 7.34 -10.81
CA PHE A 54 1.54 8.59 -10.41
C PHE A 54 2.31 9.83 -10.85
N LYS A 55 3.44 9.67 -11.56
CA LYS A 55 4.29 10.75 -12.08
C LYS A 55 4.84 11.64 -10.96
N VAL A 56 5.01 11.09 -9.76
CA VAL A 56 5.64 11.79 -8.64
C VAL A 56 7.12 11.98 -8.94
N LYS A 57 7.60 13.22 -8.89
CA LYS A 57 9.02 13.52 -9.07
C LYS A 57 9.78 13.21 -7.78
N PRO A 58 10.96 12.56 -7.85
CA PRO A 58 11.83 12.41 -6.69
C PRO A 58 12.18 13.80 -6.13
N LYS A 59 12.12 13.96 -4.81
CA LYS A 59 12.77 15.10 -4.16
C LYS A 59 14.28 14.84 -4.14
N LYS A 60 15.05 15.83 -4.60
CA LYS A 60 16.51 15.86 -4.47
C LYS A 60 16.91 16.06 -3.03
#